data_AF-A0A4Y2S8V1-F1
#
_entry.id   AF-A0A4Y2S8V1-F1
#
_cell.length_a   1.000
_cell.length_b   1.000
_cell.length_c   1.000
_cell.angle_alpha   90.00
_cell.angle_beta   90.00
_cell.angle_gamma   90.00
#
_symmetry.space_group_name_H-M   'P 1'
#
loop_
_entity.id
_entity.type
_entity.pdbx_description
1 polymer ?
#
loop_
_entity_poly.entity_id
_entity_poly.type
_entity_poly.pdbx_seq_one_letter_code
_entity_poly.pdbx_strand_id
1 'polypeptide(L)'
;VYAPSWFRIEVHQSIKDVSRHLWHFISSSRYLPKKYRDIIEPVISRNAYFEAPKNMLLIMLTDERCPFRTLATRRIIKAREISPDGNCVRRFVTPAVNIRTTDNVDLIDWQPFFVTPPTVLRHISSHELLKMIQDDVPMNG
;
A
#
# COMPACT_ATOMS: atom_id res chain seq x y z
N VAL A 1 6.94 -8.66 -19.12
CA VAL A 1 6.66 -8.37 -17.68
C VAL A 1 7.74 -7.49 -17.08
N TYR A 2 9.03 -7.82 -17.18
CA TYR A 2 10.10 -7.06 -16.54
C TYR A 2 10.37 -5.68 -17.17
N ALA A 3 10.68 -5.61 -18.47
CA ALA A 3 11.04 -4.35 -19.13
C ALA A 3 9.94 -3.25 -19.09
N PRO A 4 8.65 -3.53 -19.33
CA PRO A 4 7.60 -2.52 -19.21
C PRO A 4 7.37 -2.03 -17.78
N SER A 5 7.56 -2.92 -16.80
CA SER A 5 7.38 -2.58 -15.39
C SER A 5 8.58 -1.79 -14.84
N TRP A 6 9.80 -2.12 -15.27
CA TRP A 6 11.01 -1.34 -14.97
C TRP A 6 10.85 0.10 -15.45
N PHE A 7 10.41 0.30 -16.69
CA PHE A 7 10.20 1.64 -17.23
C PHE A 7 9.12 2.42 -16.45
N ARG A 8 8.03 1.76 -16.02
CA ARG A 8 7.02 2.40 -15.15
C ARG A 8 7.58 2.80 -13.78
N ILE A 9 8.48 2.02 -13.20
CA ILE A 9 9.14 2.39 -11.94
C ILE A 9 9.99 3.65 -12.14
N GLU A 10 10.77 3.70 -13.23
CA GLU A 10 11.62 4.86 -13.54
C GLU A 10 10.82 6.14 -13.79
N VAL A 11 9.64 6.04 -14.40
CA VAL A 11 8.77 7.18 -14.65
C VAL A 11 8.01 7.62 -13.39
N HIS A 12 7.63 6.68 -12.53
CA HIS A 12 6.84 6.95 -11.31
C HIS A 12 7.58 6.46 -10.06
N GLN A 13 8.69 7.10 -9.72
CA GLN A 13 9.56 6.69 -8.60
C GLN A 13 9.04 7.09 -7.20
N SER A 14 7.85 7.71 -7.11
CA SER A 14 7.30 8.15 -5.83
C SER A 14 6.97 6.97 -4.92
N ILE A 15 7.18 7.15 -3.61
CA ILE A 15 6.82 6.16 -2.59
C ILE A 15 5.33 5.77 -2.63
N LYS A 16 4.48 6.68 -3.11
CA LYS A 16 3.03 6.48 -3.27
C LYS A 16 2.70 5.47 -4.36
N ASP A 17 3.58 5.26 -5.34
CA ASP A 17 3.34 4.41 -6.50
C ASP A 17 3.90 2.99 -6.33
N VAL A 18 4.60 2.72 -5.23
CA VAL A 18 5.29 1.44 -4.98
C VAL A 18 4.35 0.23 -5.11
N SER A 19 3.18 0.23 -4.46
CA SER A 19 2.24 -0.89 -4.62
C SER A 19 1.51 -0.89 -5.95
N ARG A 20 1.38 0.27 -6.64
CA ARG A 20 0.87 0.31 -8.02
C ARG A 20 1.84 -0.39 -8.98
N HIS A 21 3.15 -0.34 -8.70
CA HIS A 21 4.14 -1.10 -9.43
C HIS A 21 4.01 -2.59 -9.16
N LEU A 22 3.88 -3.01 -7.90
CA LEU A 22 3.69 -4.42 -7.57
C LEU A 22 2.38 -4.96 -8.16
N TRP A 23 1.30 -4.19 -8.08
CA TRP A 23 0.02 -4.53 -8.71
C TRP A 23 0.15 -4.76 -10.20
N HIS A 24 0.87 -3.87 -10.88
CA HIS A 24 1.10 -4.01 -12.31
C HIS A 24 1.94 -5.25 -12.62
N PHE A 25 2.94 -5.58 -11.79
CA PHE A 25 3.69 -6.82 -11.91
C PHE A 25 2.80 -8.06 -11.78
N ILE A 26 1.91 -8.07 -10.79
CA ILE A 26 0.95 -9.16 -10.53
C ILE A 26 -0.11 -9.25 -11.63
N SER A 27 -0.65 -8.12 -12.07
CA SER A 27 -1.61 -8.06 -13.17
C SER A 27 -0.96 -8.54 -14.47
N SER A 28 0.27 -8.11 -14.73
CA SER A 28 1.04 -8.54 -15.91
C SER A 28 1.39 -10.03 -15.89
N SER A 29 1.67 -10.60 -14.72
CA SER A 29 2.00 -12.03 -14.61
C SER A 29 0.82 -12.92 -14.98
N ARG A 30 -0.43 -12.47 -14.79
CA ARG A 30 -1.65 -13.24 -15.12
C ARG A 30 -1.76 -13.61 -16.59
N TYR A 31 -1.22 -12.78 -17.48
CA TYR A 31 -1.21 -13.02 -18.92
C TYR A 31 -0.16 -14.05 -19.35
N LEU A 32 0.71 -14.51 -18.44
CA LEU A 32 1.75 -15.47 -18.78
C LEU A 32 1.25 -16.92 -18.76
N PRO A 33 1.80 -17.78 -19.65
CA PRO A 33 1.69 -19.22 -19.55
C PRO A 33 2.09 -19.74 -18.16
N LYS A 34 1.42 -20.81 -17.70
CA LYS A 34 1.63 -21.39 -16.36
C LYS A 34 3.11 -21.64 -16.04
N LYS A 35 3.87 -22.21 -16.99
CA LYS A 35 5.31 -22.47 -16.85
C LYS A 35 6.14 -21.25 -16.40
N TYR A 36 5.75 -20.04 -16.81
CA TYR A 36 6.46 -18.81 -16.44
C TYR A 36 5.89 -18.21 -15.17
N ARG A 37 4.59 -18.35 -14.93
CA ARG A 37 3.96 -17.94 -13.66
C ARG A 37 4.56 -18.69 -12.47
N ASP A 38 4.76 -20.00 -12.60
CA ASP A 38 5.34 -20.84 -11.55
C ASP A 38 6.76 -20.40 -11.16
N ILE A 39 7.47 -19.68 -12.04
CA ILE A 39 8.81 -19.10 -11.77
C ILE A 39 8.69 -17.68 -11.20
N ILE A 40 7.82 -16.84 -11.76
CA ILE A 40 7.76 -15.41 -11.47
C ILE A 40 6.95 -15.12 -10.20
N GLU A 41 5.84 -15.82 -9.97
CA GLU A 41 4.96 -15.60 -8.82
C GLU A 41 5.71 -15.75 -7.47
N PRO A 42 6.55 -16.79 -7.26
CA PRO A 42 7.38 -16.88 -6.05
C PRO A 42 8.36 -15.71 -5.89
N VAL A 43 8.91 -15.18 -6.99
CA VAL A 43 9.82 -14.01 -6.96
C VAL A 43 9.06 -12.76 -6.53
N ILE A 44 7.85 -12.56 -7.06
CA ILE A 44 6.95 -11.47 -6.65
C ILE A 44 6.62 -11.57 -5.16
N SER A 45 6.23 -12.76 -4.68
CA SER A 45 5.90 -12.97 -3.26
C SER A 45 7.08 -12.71 -2.34
N ARG A 46 8.30 -13.12 -2.71
CA ARG A 46 9.51 -12.84 -1.92
C ARG A 46 9.86 -11.34 -1.89
N ASN A 47 9.53 -10.62 -2.96
CA ASN A 47 9.76 -9.19 -3.10
C ASN A 47 8.61 -8.32 -2.56
N ALA A 48 7.58 -8.92 -1.95
CA ALA A 48 6.43 -8.23 -1.38
C ALA A 48 6.73 -7.38 -0.12
N TYR A 49 8.00 -7.20 0.24
CA TYR A 49 8.44 -6.37 1.36
C TYR A 49 7.91 -4.93 1.26
N PHE A 50 7.69 -4.47 0.03
CA PHE A 50 7.09 -3.18 -0.28
C PHE A 50 5.63 -3.05 0.16
N GLU A 51 4.90 -4.15 0.30
CA GLU A 51 3.51 -4.17 0.76
C GLU A 51 3.40 -4.18 2.29
N ALA A 52 4.45 -3.75 2.99
CA ALA A 52 4.37 -3.54 4.42
C ALA A 52 3.14 -2.67 4.76
N PRO A 53 2.41 -2.96 5.86
CA PRO A 53 1.18 -2.26 6.22
C PRO A 53 1.27 -0.73 6.20
N LYS A 54 2.45 -0.18 6.56
CA LYS A 54 2.72 1.27 6.52
C LYS A 54 2.65 1.85 5.10
N ASN A 55 3.12 1.12 4.09
CA ASN A 55 3.15 1.57 2.71
C ASN A 55 1.75 1.50 2.12
N MET A 56 1.04 0.40 2.35
CA MET A 56 -0.36 0.28 1.91
C MET A 56 -1.27 1.36 2.48
N LEU A 57 -1.08 1.76 3.75
CA LEU A 57 -1.81 2.89 4.32
C LEU A 57 -1.57 4.20 3.56
N LEU A 58 -0.34 4.44 3.06
CA LEU A 58 -0.06 5.63 2.26
C LEU A 58 -0.79 5.59 0.93
N ILE A 59 -0.86 4.42 0.28
CA ILE A 59 -1.59 4.25 -0.98
C ILE A 59 -3.08 4.46 -0.77
N MET A 60 -3.65 3.81 0.25
CA MET A 60 -5.06 3.97 0.57
C MET A 60 -5.41 5.42 0.93
N LEU A 61 -4.50 6.16 1.56
CA LEU A 61 -4.67 7.58 1.86
C LEU A 61 -4.68 8.46 0.59
N THR A 62 -4.00 8.02 -0.47
CA THR A 62 -3.95 8.70 -1.78
C THR A 62 -4.86 8.07 -2.83
N ASP A 63 -5.71 7.11 -2.44
CA ASP A 63 -6.67 6.47 -3.34
C ASP A 63 -7.81 7.46 -3.65
N GLU A 64 -8.31 7.43 -4.88
CA GLU A 64 -9.42 8.28 -5.31
C GLU A 64 -10.73 7.91 -4.60
N ARG A 65 -10.85 6.66 -4.15
CA ARG A 65 -12.05 6.14 -3.51
C ARG A 65 -12.07 6.53 -2.03
N CYS A 66 -12.99 7.42 -1.68
CA CYS A 66 -13.20 7.92 -0.31
C CYS A 66 -13.27 6.83 0.79
N PRO A 67 -13.90 5.65 0.59
CA PRO A 67 -13.92 4.60 1.61
C PRO A 67 -12.54 4.10 2.03
N PHE A 68 -11.59 3.97 1.09
CA PHE A 68 -10.25 3.50 1.39
C PHE A 68 -9.42 4.57 2.12
N ARG A 69 -9.54 5.83 1.72
CA ARG A 69 -8.90 6.94 2.46
C ARG A 69 -9.40 7.04 3.89
N THR A 70 -10.70 6.89 4.07
CA THR A 70 -11.34 6.91 5.40
C THR A 70 -10.81 5.77 6.27
N LEU A 71 -10.73 4.56 5.72
CA LEU A 71 -10.18 3.39 6.42
C LEU A 71 -8.70 3.59 6.78
N ALA A 72 -7.90 4.11 5.86
CA ALA A 72 -6.48 4.38 6.09
C ALA A 72 -6.28 5.40 7.21
N THR A 73 -6.99 6.51 7.15
CA THR A 73 -6.90 7.58 8.15
C THR A 73 -7.28 7.08 9.54
N ARG A 74 -8.39 6.35 9.67
CA ARG A 74 -8.80 5.74 10.94
C ARG A 74 -7.73 4.81 11.51
N ARG A 75 -7.12 3.98 10.65
CA ARG A 75 -6.04 3.07 11.05
C ARG A 75 -4.78 3.81 11.48
N ILE A 76 -4.40 4.89 10.80
CA ILE A 76 -3.25 5.72 11.16
C ILE A 76 -3.47 6.40 12.51
N ILE A 77 -4.65 6.97 12.75
CA ILE A 77 -5.01 7.61 14.02
C ILE A 77 -4.95 6.59 15.16
N LYS A 78 -5.61 5.44 15.01
CA LYS A 78 -5.59 4.36 16.01
C LYS A 78 -4.18 3.84 16.28
N ALA A 79 -3.35 3.74 15.25
CA ALA A 79 -1.95 3.31 15.40
C ALA A 79 -1.10 4.32 16.19
N ARG A 80 -1.40 5.62 16.10
CA ARG A 80 -0.76 6.67 16.90
C ARG A 80 -1.20 6.62 18.37
N GLU A 81 -2.47 6.33 18.63
CA GLU A 81 -2.99 6.18 20.00
C GLU A 81 -2.32 5.00 20.73
N ILE A 82 -2.07 3.90 20.02
CA ILE A 82 -1.41 2.70 20.59
C ILE A 82 0.08 2.96 20.89
N SER A 83 0.75 3.80 20.11
CA SER A 83 2.17 4.12 20.26
C SER A 83 2.43 5.61 20.05
N PRO A 84 2.16 6.46 21.06
CA PRO A 84 2.26 7.92 20.94
C PRO A 84 3.68 8.40 20.61
N ASP A 85 4.69 7.79 21.24
CA ASP A 85 6.09 8.24 21.16
C ASP A 85 6.80 7.74 19.89
N GLY A 86 6.18 6.82 19.14
CA GLY A 86 6.77 6.19 17.95
C GLY A 86 8.01 5.31 18.24
N ASN A 87 8.30 5.04 19.53
CA ASN A 87 9.45 4.27 19.99
C ASN A 87 9.25 2.74 19.94
N CYS A 88 8.09 2.25 19.50
CA CYS A 88 7.88 0.82 19.32
C CYS A 88 8.81 0.26 18.25
N VAL A 89 9.54 -0.81 18.59
CA VAL A 89 10.39 -1.55 17.66
C VAL A 89 9.54 -2.06 16.50
N ARG A 90 9.85 -1.60 15.29
CA ARG A 90 9.12 -1.97 14.09
C ARG A 90 9.54 -3.36 13.64
N ARG A 91 8.70 -4.36 13.88
CA ARG A 91 8.92 -5.70 13.34
C ARG A 91 8.61 -5.68 11.84
N PHE A 92 9.64 -5.85 11.02
CA PHE A 92 9.46 -6.00 9.59
C PHE A 92 9.09 -7.46 9.28
N VAL A 93 7.86 -7.67 8.81
CA VAL A 93 7.38 -8.97 8.36
C VAL A 93 6.92 -8.82 6.93
N THR A 94 7.50 -9.59 6.02
CA THR A 94 7.02 -9.65 4.64
C THR A 94 5.62 -10.23 4.64
N PRO A 95 4.61 -9.49 4.15
CA PRO A 95 3.25 -10.00 4.11
C PRO A 95 3.11 -11.11 3.08
N ALA A 96 2.22 -12.05 3.37
CA ALA A 96 1.75 -12.98 2.36
C ALA A 96 0.92 -12.20 1.35
N VAL A 97 1.38 -12.17 0.08
CA VAL A 97 0.67 -11.48 -1.00
C VAL A 97 -0.31 -12.41 -1.70
N ASN A 98 -1.57 -11.97 -1.78
CA ASN A 98 -2.61 -12.65 -2.52
C ASN A 98 -2.53 -12.30 -4.02
N ILE A 99 -1.71 -13.05 -4.77
CA ILE A 99 -1.51 -12.85 -6.22
C ILE A 99 -2.82 -12.93 -7.03
N ARG A 100 -3.83 -13.62 -6.51
CA ARG A 100 -5.12 -13.85 -7.18
C ARG A 100 -6.16 -12.76 -6.92
N THR A 101 -5.86 -11.77 -6.09
CA THR A 101 -6.81 -10.70 -5.74
C THR A 101 -7.22 -9.83 -6.94
N THR A 102 -8.38 -9.21 -6.93
CA THR A 102 -8.81 -8.25 -7.97
C THR A 102 -8.54 -6.79 -7.60
N ASP A 103 -8.20 -6.51 -6.33
CA ASP A 103 -7.92 -5.16 -5.85
C ASP A 103 -6.60 -5.11 -5.06
N ASN A 104 -5.92 -3.97 -5.13
CA ASN A 104 -4.69 -3.64 -4.41
C ASN A 104 -4.85 -3.70 -2.90
N VAL A 105 -6.03 -3.31 -2.41
CA VAL A 105 -6.29 -3.28 -0.97
C VAL A 105 -6.34 -4.70 -0.40
N ASP A 106 -6.77 -5.67 -1.20
CA ASP A 106 -6.88 -7.08 -0.80
C ASP A 106 -5.61 -7.88 -1.10
N LEU A 107 -4.51 -7.18 -1.43
CA LEU A 107 -3.24 -7.81 -1.77
C LEU A 107 -2.54 -8.41 -0.55
N ILE A 108 -2.80 -7.89 0.65
CA ILE A 108 -2.31 -8.47 1.91
C ILE A 108 -3.48 -8.74 2.86
N ASP A 109 -3.33 -9.75 3.71
CA ASP A 109 -4.21 -9.92 4.85
C ASP A 109 -3.93 -8.81 5.88
N TRP A 110 -4.94 -8.05 6.26
CA TRP A 110 -4.78 -6.95 7.20
C TRP A 110 -4.91 -7.34 8.68
N GLN A 111 -5.45 -8.52 9.00
CA GLN A 111 -5.68 -8.94 10.39
C GLN A 111 -4.42 -9.12 11.24
N PRO A 112 -3.33 -9.77 10.74
CA PRO A 112 -2.20 -10.14 11.59
C PRO A 112 -1.22 -8.98 11.86
N PHE A 113 -1.44 -7.79 11.31
CA PHE A 113 -0.47 -6.71 11.34
C PHE A 113 -0.75 -5.67 12.42
N PHE A 114 0.20 -5.50 13.35
CA PHE A 114 0.29 -4.29 14.15
C PHE A 114 0.61 -3.11 13.22
N VAL A 115 -0.42 -2.32 12.93
CA VAL A 115 -0.30 -1.14 12.09
C VAL A 115 0.61 -0.14 12.78
N THR A 116 1.74 0.17 12.17
CA THR A 116 2.63 1.24 12.61
C THR A 116 2.34 2.49 11.76
N PRO A 117 2.22 3.69 12.37
CA PRO A 117 2.00 4.90 11.60
C PRO A 117 3.18 5.18 10.64
N PRO A 118 2.93 5.54 9.38
CA PRO A 118 3.99 5.87 8.43
C PRO A 118 4.83 7.07 8.92
N THR A 119 6.17 6.95 8.93
CA THR A 119 7.05 8.04 9.40
C THR A 119 6.87 9.33 8.60
N VAL A 120 6.57 9.23 7.31
CA VAL A 120 6.33 10.40 6.44
C VAL A 120 5.15 11.25 6.93
N LEU A 121 4.22 10.65 7.67
CA LEU A 121 3.08 11.37 8.27
C LEU A 121 3.39 11.87 9.69
N ARG A 122 4.58 11.65 10.26
CA ARG A 122 4.89 11.99 11.67
C ARG A 122 4.62 13.46 12.00
N HIS A 123 4.88 14.36 11.06
CA HIS A 123 4.70 15.80 11.25
C HIS A 123 3.27 16.29 10.98
N ILE A 124 2.39 15.41 10.47
CA ILE A 124 1.00 15.74 10.15
C ILE A 124 0.13 15.33 11.32
N SER A 125 -0.63 16.27 11.88
CA SER A 125 -1.54 16.02 13.00
C SER A 125 -2.71 15.11 12.60
N SER A 126 -3.33 14.45 13.58
CA SER A 126 -4.53 13.64 13.33
C SER A 126 -5.71 14.47 12.82
N HIS A 127 -5.79 15.75 13.20
CA HIS A 127 -6.81 16.67 12.70
C HIS A 127 -6.59 17.02 11.23
N GLU A 128 -5.35 17.27 10.80
CA GLU A 128 -5.01 17.49 9.38
C GLU A 128 -5.29 16.24 8.53
N LEU A 129 -5.00 15.04 9.03
CA LEU A 129 -5.33 13.80 8.33
C LEU A 129 -6.84 13.65 8.10
N LEU A 130 -7.68 14.09 9.04
CA LEU A 130 -9.13 14.06 8.86
C LEU A 130 -9.61 15.07 7.82
N LYS A 131 -8.96 16.24 7.72
CA LYS A 131 -9.26 17.23 6.67
C LYS A 131 -8.97 16.70 5.26
N MET A 132 -7.90 15.90 5.10
CA MET A 132 -7.57 15.25 3.82
C MET A 132 -8.66 14.30 3.30
N ILE A 133 -9.59 13.84 4.14
CA ILE A 133 -10.75 13.08 3.69
C ILE A 133 -11.84 14.02 3.14
N GLN A 134 -11.98 15.22 3.71
CA GLN A 134 -13.08 16.15 3.48
C GLN A 134 -12.86 17.10 2.29
N ASP A 135 -11.60 17.42 1.96
CA ASP A 135 -11.27 18.40 0.90
C ASP A 135 -11.60 17.93 -0.55
N ASP A 136 -12.17 16.73 -0.68
CA ASP A 136 -12.55 16.08 -1.96
C ASP A 136 -14.07 16.16 -2.23
N VAL A 137 -14.75 17.20 -1.72
CA VAL A 137 -16.07 17.55 -2.26
C VAL A 137 -15.84 17.97 -3.72
N PRO A 138 -16.51 17.35 -4.71
CA PRO A 138 -16.39 17.81 -6.08
C PRO A 138 -16.84 19.27 -6.11
N MET A 139 -15.96 20.16 -6.53
CA MET A 139 -16.36 21.50 -6.94
C MET A 139 -17.30 21.29 -8.13
N ASN A 140 -18.61 21.27 -7.87
CA ASN A 140 -19.61 21.41 -8.91
C ASN A 140 -19.35 22.75 -9.59
N GLY A 141 -18.94 22.69 -10.86
CA GLY A 141 -18.73 23.82 -11.76
C GLY A 141 -18.50 23.30 -13.18
#